data_AF-A0A4S0UX70-F1
#
_entry.id   AF-A0A4S0UX70-F1
#
_cell.length_a   1.000
_cell.length_b   1.000
_cell.length_c   1.000
_cell.angle_alpha   90.00
_cell.angle_beta   90.00
_cell.angle_gamma   90.00
#
_symmetry.space_group_name_H-M   'P 1'
#
loop_
_entity.id
_entity.type
_entity.pdbx_description
1 polymer ?
#
loop_
_entity_poly.entity_id
_entity_poly.type
_entity_poly.pdbx_seq_one_letter_code
_entity_poly.pdbx_strand_id
1 'polypeptide(L)'
;MMLKESVTGFIDDNALSRGAAMAFYATTSLAPILLIVVAIAGFVVGNDAAQLALSAEISGVMGPQSADLLKATIETASHRWSGTLATLIGLVTLLVTASGVFGEMQQ
;
A
#
# COMPACT_ATOMS: atom_id res chain seq x y z
N MET A 1 9.50 39.35 -14.21
CA MET A 1 10.77 38.79 -13.72
C MET A 1 10.55 37.73 -12.64
N MET A 2 9.60 37.92 -11.72
CA MET A 2 9.33 36.96 -10.62
C MET A 2 8.94 35.54 -11.07
N LEU A 3 8.17 35.38 -12.16
CA LEU A 3 7.83 34.04 -12.70
C LEU A 3 9.06 33.22 -13.09
N LYS A 4 10.09 33.86 -13.66
CA LYS A 4 11.31 33.18 -14.08
C LYS A 4 12.12 32.77 -12.86
N GLU A 5 12.15 33.61 -11.84
CA GLU A 5 12.86 33.37 -10.58
C GLU A 5 12.17 32.30 -9.72
N SER A 6 10.84 32.26 -9.69
CA SER A 6 10.08 31.18 -9.04
C SER A 6 10.24 29.82 -9.74
N VAL A 7 10.26 29.79 -11.08
CA VAL A 7 10.53 28.54 -11.83
C VAL A 7 11.97 28.08 -11.61
N THR A 8 12.94 29.00 -11.60
CA THR A 8 14.34 28.66 -11.35
C THR A 8 14.54 28.18 -9.92
N GLY A 9 13.94 28.85 -8.93
CA GLY A 9 13.95 28.42 -7.53
C GLY A 9 13.26 27.08 -7.29
N PHE A 10 12.15 26.77 -8.00
CA PHE A 10 11.49 25.47 -7.93
C PHE A 10 12.36 24.33 -8.49
N ILE A 11 13.16 24.61 -9.52
CA ILE A 11 14.12 23.66 -10.09
C ILE A 11 15.35 23.52 -9.18
N ASP A 12 15.92 24.63 -8.70
CA ASP A 12 17.09 24.66 -7.82
C ASP A 12 16.82 24.02 -6.44
N ASP A 13 15.61 24.17 -5.90
CA ASP A 13 15.22 23.58 -4.62
C ASP A 13 14.89 22.07 -4.74
N ASN A 14 15.30 21.45 -5.85
CA ASN A 14 15.08 20.04 -6.16
C ASN A 14 13.59 19.64 -6.05
N ALA A 15 12.64 20.56 -6.20
CA ALA A 15 11.22 20.29 -5.98
C ALA A 15 10.69 19.24 -6.98
N LEU A 16 11.23 19.22 -8.20
CA LEU A 16 11.00 18.16 -9.18
C LEU A 16 11.56 16.80 -8.73
N SER A 17 12.76 16.78 -8.18
CA SER A 17 13.40 15.55 -7.68
C SER A 17 12.69 15.02 -6.44
N ARG A 18 12.30 15.91 -5.51
CA ARG A 18 11.48 15.59 -4.34
C ARG A 18 10.07 15.12 -4.73
N GLY A 19 9.44 15.78 -5.71
CA GLY A 19 8.15 15.36 -6.26
C GLY A 19 8.23 14.01 -6.97
N ALA A 20 9.29 13.76 -7.75
CA ALA A 20 9.55 12.47 -8.36
C ALA A 20 9.80 11.37 -7.33
N ALA A 21 10.54 11.66 -6.25
CA ALA A 21 10.75 10.74 -5.14
C ALA A 21 9.44 10.41 -4.41
N MET A 22 8.55 11.39 -4.21
CA MET A 22 7.21 11.16 -3.63
C MET A 22 6.33 10.32 -4.54
N ALA A 23 6.34 10.58 -5.86
CA ALA A 23 5.60 9.77 -6.83
C ALA A 23 6.13 8.34 -6.90
N PHE A 24 7.46 8.15 -6.96
CA PHE A 24 8.08 6.82 -6.90
C PHE A 24 7.75 6.11 -5.60
N TYR A 25 7.86 6.78 -4.47
CA TYR A 25 7.49 6.22 -3.18
C TYR A 25 6.01 5.82 -3.15
N ALA A 26 5.11 6.68 -3.61
CA ALA A 26 3.68 6.38 -3.67
C ALA A 26 3.39 5.18 -4.59
N THR A 27 3.91 5.16 -5.81
CA THR A 27 3.66 4.07 -6.77
C THR A 27 4.27 2.74 -6.32
N THR A 28 5.50 2.75 -5.79
CA THR A 28 6.18 1.54 -5.34
C THR A 28 5.62 1.04 -4.00
N SER A 29 5.20 1.93 -3.09
CA SER A 29 4.57 1.54 -1.82
C SER A 29 3.10 1.19 -1.94
N LEU A 30 2.41 1.59 -3.03
CA LEU A 30 0.99 1.33 -3.24
C LEU A 30 0.63 -0.15 -3.08
N ALA A 31 1.40 -1.02 -3.75
CA ALA A 31 1.17 -2.48 -3.71
C ALA A 31 1.33 -3.08 -2.30
N PRO A 32 2.45 -2.86 -1.57
CA PRO A 32 2.59 -3.38 -0.21
C PRO A 32 1.60 -2.76 0.78
N ILE A 33 1.27 -1.46 0.66
CA ILE A 33 0.26 -0.82 1.53
C ILE A 33 -1.13 -1.44 1.30
N LEU A 34 -1.51 -1.64 0.03
CA LEU A 34 -2.78 -2.29 -0.30
C LEU A 34 -2.86 -3.70 0.27
N LEU A 35 -1.79 -4.48 0.19
CA LEU A 35 -1.74 -5.81 0.82
C LEU A 35 -1.97 -5.76 2.32
N ILE A 36 -1.36 -4.80 3.03
CA ILE A 36 -1.54 -4.63 4.47
C ILE A 36 -2.98 -4.24 4.80
N VAL A 37 -3.56 -3.30 4.05
CA VAL A 37 -4.97 -2.87 4.23
C VAL A 37 -5.93 -4.03 4.00
N VAL A 38 -5.73 -4.82 2.93
CA VAL A 38 -6.54 -6.02 2.64
C VAL A 38 -6.43 -7.04 3.76
N ALA A 39 -5.22 -7.29 4.27
CA ALA A 39 -5.00 -8.24 5.35
C ALA A 39 -5.73 -7.82 6.64
N ILE A 40 -5.68 -6.54 7.01
CA ILE A 40 -6.37 -6.00 8.18
C ILE A 40 -7.89 -6.05 7.99
N ALA A 41 -8.39 -5.59 6.84
CA ALA A 41 -9.82 -5.60 6.53
C ALA A 41 -10.37 -7.04 6.49
N GLY A 42 -9.62 -7.97 5.90
CA GLY A 42 -9.96 -9.39 5.85
C GLY A 42 -9.96 -10.06 7.23
N PHE A 43 -9.12 -9.60 8.16
CA PHE A 43 -9.11 -10.07 9.55
C PHE A 43 -10.33 -9.59 10.34
N VAL A 44 -10.80 -8.36 10.12
CA VAL A 44 -11.92 -7.77 10.88
C VAL A 44 -13.29 -8.14 10.32
N VAL A 45 -13.45 -8.16 8.99
CA VAL A 45 -14.75 -8.28 8.29
C VAL A 45 -14.88 -9.63 7.55
N GLY A 46 -13.79 -10.39 7.40
CA GLY A 46 -13.72 -11.58 6.55
C GLY A 46 -13.16 -11.26 5.16
N ASN A 47 -12.37 -12.18 4.60
CA ASN A 47 -11.61 -11.97 3.34
C ASN A 47 -12.52 -11.58 2.15
N ASP A 48 -13.69 -12.21 2.03
CA ASP A 48 -14.65 -11.94 0.94
C ASP A 48 -15.25 -10.54 1.02
N ALA A 49 -15.62 -10.09 2.23
CA ALA A 49 -16.18 -8.76 2.44
C ALA A 49 -15.14 -7.65 2.23
N ALA A 50 -13.89 -7.90 2.64
CA ALA A 50 -12.77 -6.98 2.43
C ALA A 50 -12.42 -6.82 0.95
N GLN A 51 -12.37 -7.92 0.18
CA GLN A 51 -12.17 -7.87 -1.26
C GLN A 51 -13.29 -7.11 -1.96
N LEU A 52 -14.55 -7.36 -1.57
CA LEU A 52 -15.70 -6.70 -2.18
C LEU A 52 -15.67 -5.18 -1.93
N ALA A 53 -15.45 -4.75 -0.69
CA ALA A 53 -15.37 -3.35 -0.32
C ALA A 53 -14.23 -2.62 -1.04
N LEU A 54 -13.04 -3.24 -1.09
CA LEU A 54 -11.90 -2.61 -1.75
C LEU A 54 -12.09 -2.53 -3.27
N SER A 55 -12.68 -3.55 -3.89
CA SER A 55 -12.99 -3.53 -5.32
C SER A 55 -13.99 -2.44 -5.68
N ALA A 56 -14.99 -2.17 -4.83
CA ALA A 56 -15.96 -1.10 -5.02
C ALA A 56 -15.29 0.27 -4.93
N GLU A 57 -14.40 0.46 -3.95
CA GLU A 57 -13.72 1.73 -3.73
C GLU A 57 -12.73 2.05 -4.86
N ILE A 58 -11.92 1.08 -5.29
CA ILE A 58 -11.00 1.26 -6.42
C ILE A 58 -11.77 1.47 -7.73
N SER A 59 -12.89 0.77 -7.94
CA SER A 59 -13.74 1.00 -9.12
C SER A 59 -14.32 2.40 -9.15
N GLY A 60 -14.71 2.95 -7.99
CA GLY A 60 -15.27 4.29 -7.88
C GLY A 60 -14.26 5.40 -8.18
N VAL A 61 -12.98 5.19 -7.83
CA VAL A 61 -11.94 6.21 -7.99
C VAL A 61 -11.19 6.09 -9.33
N MET A 62 -10.90 4.88 -9.78
CA MET A 62 -10.01 4.61 -10.92
C MET A 62 -10.71 3.96 -12.13
N GLY A 63 -11.99 3.62 -11.99
CA GLY A 63 -12.77 2.92 -13.01
C GLY A 63 -12.59 1.39 -12.95
N PRO A 64 -13.44 0.65 -13.68
CA PRO A 64 -13.53 -0.81 -13.55
C PRO A 64 -12.25 -1.56 -13.93
N GLN A 65 -11.43 -1.00 -14.83
CA GLN A 65 -10.21 -1.63 -15.32
C GLN A 65 -9.10 -1.73 -14.24
N SER A 66 -9.01 -0.74 -13.36
CA SER A 66 -8.05 -0.73 -12.25
C SER A 66 -8.51 -1.64 -11.11
N ALA A 67 -9.81 -1.80 -10.93
CA ALA A 67 -10.38 -2.73 -9.97
C ALA A 67 -10.08 -4.19 -10.34
N ASP A 68 -10.14 -4.55 -11.63
CA ASP A 68 -9.77 -5.89 -12.09
C ASP A 68 -8.29 -6.22 -11.85
N LEU A 69 -7.38 -5.25 -12.09
CA LEU A 69 -5.96 -5.42 -11.78
C LEU A 69 -5.71 -5.64 -10.29
N LEU A 70 -6.38 -4.87 -9.43
CA LEU A 70 -6.29 -5.05 -7.99
C LEU A 70 -6.83 -6.42 -7.59
N LYS A 71 -7.99 -6.81 -8.12
CA LYS A 71 -8.65 -8.08 -7.82
C LYS A 71 -7.75 -9.26 -8.20
N ALA A 72 -7.15 -9.24 -9.39
CA ALA A 72 -6.20 -10.25 -9.83
C ALA A 72 -4.94 -10.31 -8.93
N THR A 73 -4.46 -9.16 -8.46
CA THR A 73 -3.31 -9.08 -7.55
C THR A 73 -3.63 -9.69 -6.18
N ILE A 74 -4.80 -9.36 -5.63
CA ILE A 74 -5.26 -9.90 -4.34
C ILE A 74 -5.59 -11.39 -4.45
N GLU A 75 -6.24 -11.81 -5.53
CA GLU A 75 -6.57 -13.22 -5.78
C GLU A 75 -5.30 -14.06 -5.92
N THR A 76 -4.28 -13.55 -6.63
CA THR A 76 -2.97 -14.20 -6.71
C THR A 76 -2.27 -14.26 -5.34
N ALA A 77 -2.37 -13.20 -4.55
CA ALA A 77 -1.78 -13.16 -3.21
C ALA A 77 -2.52 -14.10 -2.23
N SER A 78 -3.85 -14.18 -2.31
CA SER A 78 -4.67 -15.03 -1.45
C SER A 78 -4.54 -16.52 -1.82
N HIS A 79 -4.45 -16.86 -3.11
CA HIS A 79 -4.27 -18.24 -3.57
C HIS A 79 -2.93 -18.84 -3.14
N ARG A 80 -1.90 -18.02 -2.95
CA ARG A 80 -0.57 -18.53 -2.60
C ARG A 80 -0.51 -19.03 -1.16
N TRP A 81 -1.29 -18.43 -0.24
CA TRP A 81 -1.11 -18.55 1.22
C TRP A 81 -2.45 -18.73 2.00
N SER A 82 -3.50 -19.32 1.43
CA SER A 82 -4.82 -19.46 2.09
C SER A 82 -4.93 -20.57 3.16
N GLY A 83 -3.82 -21.08 3.69
CA GLY A 83 -3.82 -22.15 4.72
C GLY A 83 -3.72 -21.62 6.15
N THR A 84 -4.33 -22.31 7.12
CA THR A 84 -4.21 -22.03 8.57
C THR A 84 -2.76 -21.84 9.02
N LEU A 85 -1.82 -22.56 8.39
CA LEU A 85 -0.39 -22.45 8.64
C LEU A 85 0.20 -21.10 8.20
N ALA A 86 -0.26 -20.55 7.08
CA ALA A 86 0.18 -19.25 6.57
C ALA A 86 -0.35 -18.10 7.44
N THR A 87 -1.58 -18.20 7.94
CA THR A 87 -2.13 -17.26 8.92
C THR A 87 -1.31 -17.26 10.21
N LEU A 88 -0.93 -18.44 10.71
CA LEU A 88 -0.11 -18.57 11.92
C LEU A 88 1.29 -17.95 11.72
N ILE A 89 1.94 -18.25 10.59
CA ILE A 89 3.26 -17.69 10.25
C ILE A 89 3.17 -16.17 10.07
N GLY A 90 2.12 -15.68 9.40
CA GLY A 90 1.86 -14.25 9.22
C GLY A 90 1.67 -13.53 10.56
N LEU A 91 0.93 -14.12 11.49
CA LEU A 91 0.72 -13.57 12.84
C LEU A 91 2.03 -13.49 13.63
N VAL A 92 2.85 -14.55 13.61
CA VAL A 92 4.16 -14.56 14.28
C VAL A 92 5.09 -13.52 13.66
N THR A 93 5.13 -13.45 12.33
CA THR A 93 5.96 -12.48 11.59
C THR A 93 5.54 -11.05 11.91
N LEU A 94 4.23 -10.78 11.96
CA LEU A 94 3.68 -9.47 12.33
C LEU A 94 4.11 -9.08 13.75
N LEU A 95 3.96 -9.98 14.72
CA LEU A 95 4.30 -9.73 16.12
C LEU A 95 5.80 -9.47 16.30
N VAL A 96 6.66 -10.23 15.64
CA VAL A 96 8.12 -10.04 15.68
C VAL A 96 8.52 -8.71 15.03
N THR A 97 7.97 -8.41 13.86
CA THR A 97 8.29 -7.17 13.13
C THR A 97 7.80 -5.94 13.89
N ALA A 98 6.56 -5.96 14.39
CA ALA A 98 6.01 -4.89 15.20
C ALA A 98 6.82 -4.69 16.49
N SER A 99 7.15 -5.77 17.21
CA SER A 99 7.95 -5.70 18.44
C SER A 99 9.36 -5.17 18.21
N GLY A 100 9.99 -5.51 17.08
CA GLY A 100 11.29 -4.96 16.69
C GLY A 100 11.24 -3.44 16.52
N VAL A 101 10.21 -2.93 15.82
CA VAL A 101 10.00 -1.49 15.65
C VAL A 101 9.72 -0.79 16.98
N PHE A 102 8.92 -1.39 17.87
CA PHE A 102 8.69 -0.83 19.21
C PHE A 102 9.95 -0.81 20.08
N GLY A 103 10.81 -1.84 19.97
CA GLY A 103 12.10 -1.87 20.65
C GLY A 103 13.04 -0.73 20.21
N GLU A 104 12.96 -0.35 18.94
CA GLU A 104 13.75 0.75 18.37
C GLU A 104 13.19 2.15 18.74
N MET A 105 11.89 2.27 19.00
CA MET A 105 11.26 3.50 19.50
C MET A 105 11.51 3.75 21.00
N GLN A 106 12.00 2.76 21.73
CA GLN A 106 12.33 2.84 23.16
C GLN A 106 13.82 3.13 23.42
N GLN A 107 14.64 3.24 22.37
CA GLN A 107 16.02 3.73 22.37
C GLN A 107 16.08 5.19 21.91
#